data_AF-A0A3S0DNY2-F1
#
_entry.id   AF-A0A3S0DNY2-F1
#
_cell.length_a   1.000
_cell.length_b   1.000
_cell.length_c   1.000
_cell.angle_alpha   90.00
_cell.angle_beta   90.00
_cell.angle_gamma   90.00
#
_symmetry.space_group_name_H-M   'P 1'
#
loop_
_entity.id
_entity.type
_entity.pdbx_description
1 polymer ?
#
loop_
_entity_poly.entity_id
_entity_poly.type
_entity_poly.pdbx_seq_one_letter_code
_entity_poly.pdbx_strand_id
1 'polypeptide(L)'
;MEIVPRIASQKDAAAMLRITPRRLRDMETSSPWWVADMRTEEGYDVVGIAVAQLSYSTDANESLPAAEKDALKARQLRAETLKAEFLAQEAEVKAWRAQKQKELEQGNILPADVYAQFVRELLGMMRSRLDDLPFQLNRQASAAQRPLIYVPEDKQRKPSDAAPLQKMIAKLMADIEEWLATDPTSEENE
;
A
#
# COMPACT_ATOMS: atom_id res chain seq x y z
N MET A 1 -2.22 27.77 -0.30
CA MET A 1 -1.68 27.66 1.08
C MET A 1 -0.92 26.36 1.12
N GLU A 2 0.39 26.42 1.36
CA GLU A 2 1.22 25.22 1.49
C GLU A 2 0.77 24.44 2.73
N ILE A 3 0.44 23.16 2.55
CA ILE A 3 0.08 22.27 3.66
C ILE A 3 1.41 21.89 4.33
N VAL A 4 1.81 22.64 5.36
CA VAL A 4 2.89 22.21 6.24
C VAL A 4 2.35 21.04 7.07
N PRO A 5 3.05 19.88 7.13
CA PRO A 5 2.61 18.74 7.92
C PRO A 5 2.48 19.14 9.39
N ARG A 6 1.26 19.01 9.93
CA ARG A 6 0.92 19.34 11.31
C ARG A 6 1.19 18.15 12.21
N ILE A 7 1.67 18.44 13.42
CA ILE A 7 1.98 17.42 14.42
C ILE A 7 0.83 17.36 15.42
N ALA A 8 0.04 16.30 15.36
CA ALA A 8 -1.13 16.11 16.24
C ALA A 8 -0.75 16.07 17.73
N SER A 9 0.39 15.46 18.06
CA SER A 9 0.85 15.27 19.43
C SER A 9 1.59 16.49 19.97
N GLN A 10 1.09 17.06 21.07
CA GLN A 10 1.75 18.15 21.80
C GLN A 10 3.17 17.76 22.27
N LYS A 11 3.36 16.48 22.64
CA LYS A 11 4.65 15.97 23.10
C LYS A 11 5.67 15.98 21.97
N ASP A 12 5.27 15.53 20.78
CA ASP A 12 6.16 15.41 19.64
C ASP A 12 6.43 16.77 18.99
N ALA A 13 5.43 17.64 18.95
CA ALA A 13 5.60 19.03 18.53
C ALA A 13 6.61 19.78 19.42
N ALA A 14 6.48 19.62 20.75
CA ALA A 14 7.41 20.23 21.70
C ALA A 14 8.83 19.64 21.58
N ALA A 15 8.96 18.33 21.34
CA ALA A 15 10.24 17.68 21.11
C ALA A 15 10.93 18.23 19.85
N MET A 16 10.20 18.43 18.76
CA MET A 16 10.73 19.04 17.53
C MET A 16 11.17 20.49 17.73
N LEU A 17 10.42 21.26 18.53
CA LEU A 17 10.77 22.63 18.95
C LEU A 17 11.87 22.67 20.03
N ARG A 18 12.29 21.52 20.57
CA ARG A 18 13.24 21.37 21.69
C ARG A 18 12.85 22.16 22.94
N ILE A 19 11.55 22.17 23.23
CA ILE A 19 10.98 22.78 24.44
C ILE A 19 10.20 21.72 25.20
N THR A 20 9.82 22.03 26.44
CA THR A 20 8.93 21.13 27.19
C THR A 20 7.50 21.25 26.66
N PRO A 21 6.68 20.17 26.71
CA PRO A 21 5.28 20.25 26.33
C PRO A 21 4.52 21.33 27.09
N ARG A 22 4.85 21.53 28.38
CA ARG A 22 4.32 22.62 29.20
C ARG A 22 4.64 23.98 28.59
N ARG A 23 5.89 24.23 28.20
CA ARG A 23 6.30 25.48 27.57
C ARG A 23 5.55 25.76 26.28
N LEU A 24 5.30 24.74 25.45
CA LEU A 24 4.50 24.87 24.23
C LEU A 24 3.06 25.31 24.53
N ARG A 25 2.45 24.76 25.59
CA ARG A 25 1.10 25.18 26.04
C ARG A 25 1.09 26.61 26.57
N ASP A 26 2.13 26.97 27.33
CA ASP A 26 2.25 28.33 27.86
C ASP A 26 2.39 29.34 26.71
N MET A 27 3.15 29.02 25.66
CA MET A 27 3.32 29.86 24.48
C MET A 27 2.00 30.12 23.75
N GLU A 28 1.15 29.10 23.59
CA GLU A 28 -0.18 29.24 22.99
C GLU A 28 -1.06 30.29 23.70
N THR A 29 -0.92 30.41 25.01
CA THR A 29 -1.74 31.34 25.82
C THR A 29 -1.10 32.71 26.04
N SER A 30 0.23 32.77 26.06
CA SER A 30 0.98 33.93 26.57
C SER A 30 1.85 34.61 25.52
N SER A 31 2.10 33.97 24.37
CA SER A 31 2.99 34.53 23.36
C SER A 31 2.23 35.51 22.46
N PRO A 32 2.68 36.78 22.39
CA PRO A 32 2.00 37.83 21.61
C PRO A 32 2.11 37.65 20.09
N TRP A 33 2.98 36.74 19.64
CA TRP A 33 3.19 36.37 18.25
C TRP A 33 2.47 35.08 17.85
N TRP A 34 1.77 34.44 18.80
CA TRP A 34 1.01 33.25 18.52
C TRP A 34 -0.24 33.61 17.70
N VAL A 35 -0.48 32.87 16.62
CA VAL A 35 -1.64 33.06 15.74
C VAL A 35 -2.50 31.80 15.78
N ALA A 36 -3.83 31.95 15.65
CA ALA A 36 -4.79 30.85 15.73
C ALA A 36 -4.44 29.67 14.79
N ASP A 37 -3.91 29.96 13.61
CA ASP A 37 -3.56 28.91 12.61
C ASP A 37 -2.36 28.04 13.01
N MET A 38 -1.60 28.41 14.05
CA MET A 38 -0.46 27.61 14.54
C MET A 38 -0.89 26.33 15.25
N ARG A 39 -2.13 26.26 15.72
CA ARG A 39 -2.75 25.07 16.30
C ARG A 39 -4.17 24.91 15.78
N THR A 40 -4.39 23.87 14.99
CA THR A 40 -5.72 23.50 14.50
C THR A 40 -6.10 22.10 15.02
N GLU A 41 -7.29 21.62 14.66
CA GLU A 41 -7.73 20.25 14.97
C GLU A 41 -6.78 19.18 14.40
N GLU A 42 -6.08 19.50 13.31
CA GLU A 42 -5.09 18.65 12.65
C GLU A 42 -3.71 18.67 13.36
N GLY A 43 -3.51 19.57 14.32
CA GLY A 43 -2.30 19.63 15.15
C GLY A 43 -1.50 20.93 15.04
N TYR A 44 -0.26 20.88 15.53
CA TYR A 44 0.67 22.00 15.63
C TYR A 44 1.44 22.22 14.33
N ASP A 45 1.42 23.46 13.82
CA ASP A 45 2.32 23.91 12.76
C ASP A 45 3.67 24.28 13.37
N VAL A 46 4.51 23.27 13.58
CA VAL A 46 5.83 23.42 14.21
C VAL A 46 6.73 24.38 13.43
N VAL A 47 6.63 24.42 12.11
CA VAL A 47 7.44 25.31 11.27
C VAL A 47 6.95 26.75 11.43
N GLY A 48 5.64 26.98 11.34
CA GLY A 48 5.04 28.29 11.57
C GLY A 48 5.33 28.85 12.96
N ILE A 49 5.27 28.01 13.99
CA ILE A 49 5.61 28.37 15.37
C ILE A 49 7.10 28.77 15.47
N ALA A 50 8.01 27.99 14.88
CA ALA A 50 9.43 28.30 14.90
C ALA A 50 9.75 29.61 14.17
N VAL A 51 9.13 29.83 13.01
CA VAL A 51 9.29 31.06 12.23
C VAL A 51 8.75 32.27 12.99
N ALA A 52 7.54 32.19 13.53
CA ALA A 52 6.94 33.31 14.27
C ALA A 52 7.69 33.64 15.56
N GLN A 53 8.19 32.63 16.28
CA GLN A 53 9.06 32.83 17.44
C GLN A 53 10.32 33.64 17.06
N LEU A 54 10.92 33.33 15.91
CA LEU A 54 12.13 33.99 15.40
C LEU A 54 11.83 35.39 14.84
N SER A 55 10.68 35.57 14.19
CA SER A 55 10.25 36.86 13.64
C SER A 55 9.83 37.85 14.72
N TYR A 56 9.28 37.36 15.84
CA TYR A 56 9.02 38.21 17.01
C TYR A 56 10.30 38.48 17.81
N SER A 57 11.26 37.55 17.77
CA SER A 57 12.55 37.76 18.40
C SER A 57 13.49 38.62 17.57
N THR A 58 13.09 39.31 16.49
CA THR A 58 13.98 40.21 15.74
C THR A 58 14.41 41.44 16.55
N ASP A 59 13.56 41.99 17.41
CA ASP A 59 13.94 43.03 18.39
C ASP A 59 14.77 42.45 19.56
N ALA A 60 14.73 41.14 19.80
CA ALA A 60 15.53 40.43 20.79
C ALA A 60 16.78 39.73 20.21
N ASN A 61 16.90 39.66 18.88
CA ASN A 61 17.95 38.93 18.17
C ASN A 61 19.24 39.72 18.20
N GLU A 62 19.24 41.03 18.42
CA GLU A 62 20.50 41.78 18.57
C GLU A 62 21.26 41.38 19.84
N SER A 63 20.57 40.99 20.92
CA SER A 63 21.17 40.67 22.23
C SER A 63 21.57 39.21 22.44
N LEU A 64 21.20 38.29 21.53
CA LEU A 64 21.55 36.86 21.66
C LEU A 64 23.05 36.60 21.36
N PRO A 65 23.73 35.74 22.15
CA PRO A 65 25.10 35.31 21.88
C PRO A 65 25.24 34.67 20.49
N ALA A 66 26.38 34.87 19.83
CA ALA A 66 26.63 34.40 18.47
C ALA A 66 26.38 32.88 18.29
N ALA A 67 26.71 32.08 19.29
CA ALA A 67 26.50 30.63 19.27
C ALA A 67 25.01 30.22 19.18
N GLU A 68 24.11 30.98 19.79
CA GLU A 68 22.67 30.72 19.74
C GLU A 68 22.07 31.15 18.40
N LYS A 69 22.58 32.23 17.80
CA LYS A 69 22.21 32.67 16.45
C LYS A 69 22.57 31.65 15.39
N ASP A 70 23.78 31.08 15.48
CA ASP A 70 24.23 30.06 14.54
C ASP A 70 23.44 28.76 14.71
N ALA A 71 23.12 28.38 15.96
CA ALA A 71 22.25 27.24 16.23
C ALA A 71 20.83 27.43 15.66
N LEU A 72 20.29 28.64 15.69
CA LEU A 72 18.97 28.96 15.11
C LEU A 72 18.99 28.95 13.57
N LYS A 73 20.00 29.55 12.94
CA LYS A 73 20.19 29.49 11.48
C LYS A 73 20.36 28.05 10.98
N ALA A 74 21.12 27.24 11.71
CA ALA A 74 21.27 25.82 11.39
C ALA A 74 19.96 25.04 11.50
N ARG A 75 19.07 25.41 12.44
CA ARG A 75 17.71 24.82 12.55
C ARG A 75 16.82 25.25 11.40
N GLN A 76 16.86 26.53 11.01
CA GLN A 76 16.09 27.03 9.88
C GLN A 76 16.49 26.32 8.59
N LEU A 77 17.79 26.22 8.30
CA LEU A 77 18.30 25.51 7.12
C LEU A 77 17.84 24.04 7.09
N ARG A 78 17.82 23.37 8.25
CA ARG A 78 17.34 21.99 8.37
C ARG A 78 15.84 21.85 8.14
N ALA A 79 15.04 22.79 8.67
CA ALA A 79 13.61 22.79 8.46
C ALA A 79 13.27 23.06 6.97
N GLU A 80 13.98 24.00 6.33
CA GLU A 80 13.82 24.33 4.91
C GLU A 80 14.24 23.17 4.01
N THR A 81 15.34 22.47 4.32
CA THR A 81 15.78 21.28 3.57
C THR A 81 14.79 20.12 3.70
N LEU A 82 14.30 19.82 4.90
CA LEU A 82 13.26 18.80 5.10
C LEU A 82 11.96 19.15 4.36
N LYS A 83 11.58 20.42 4.35
CA LYS A 83 10.43 20.89 3.57
C LYS A 83 10.64 20.67 2.08
N ALA A 84 11.83 20.99 1.57
CA ALA A 84 12.16 20.78 0.16
C ALA A 84 12.16 19.29 -0.23
N GLU A 85 12.70 18.42 0.62
CA GLU A 85 12.68 16.96 0.41
C GLU A 85 11.25 16.40 0.40
N PHE A 86 10.40 16.84 1.33
CA PHE A 86 9.01 16.42 1.37
C PHE A 86 8.24 16.85 0.11
N LEU A 87 8.40 18.11 -0.31
CA LEU A 87 7.78 18.62 -1.54
C LEU A 87 8.27 17.87 -2.79
N ALA A 88 9.54 17.48 -2.83
CA ALA A 88 10.09 16.66 -3.91
C ALA A 88 9.44 15.25 -3.94
N GLN A 89 9.34 14.59 -2.80
CA GLN A 89 8.68 13.28 -2.68
C GLN A 89 7.19 13.34 -3.05
N GLU A 90 6.48 14.38 -2.63
CA GLU A 90 5.07 14.56 -2.99
C GLU A 90 4.91 14.77 -4.50
N ALA A 91 5.80 15.57 -5.11
CA ALA A 91 5.82 15.77 -6.55
C ALA A 91 6.11 14.47 -7.31
N GLU A 92 7.04 13.64 -6.83
CA GLU A 92 7.32 12.30 -7.39
C GLU A 92 6.11 11.38 -7.31
N VAL A 93 5.46 11.29 -6.14
CA VAL A 93 4.25 10.47 -5.96
C VAL A 93 3.12 10.96 -6.86
N LYS A 94 2.94 12.27 -6.98
CA LYS A 94 1.92 12.86 -7.86
C LYS A 94 2.22 12.58 -9.34
N ALA A 95 3.48 12.68 -9.75
CA ALA A 95 3.92 12.33 -11.10
C ALA A 95 3.70 10.84 -11.39
N TRP A 96 4.04 9.96 -10.44
CA TRP A 96 3.81 8.52 -10.55
C TRP A 96 2.32 8.17 -10.68
N ARG A 97 1.46 8.78 -9.85
CA ARG A 97 -0.01 8.61 -9.95
C ARG A 97 -0.55 9.09 -11.30
N ALA A 98 -0.09 10.25 -11.77
CA ALA A 98 -0.49 10.78 -13.07
C ALA A 98 -0.03 9.88 -14.23
N GLN A 99 1.18 9.30 -14.13
CA GLN A 99 1.67 8.34 -15.11
C GLN A 99 0.84 7.05 -15.09
N LYS A 100 0.51 6.51 -13.91
CA LYS A 100 -0.37 5.33 -13.80
C LYS A 100 -1.75 5.58 -14.38
N GLN A 101 -2.33 6.75 -14.12
CA GLN A 101 -3.61 7.15 -14.70
C GLN A 101 -3.54 7.23 -16.22
N LYS A 102 -2.46 7.81 -16.76
CA LYS A 102 -2.21 7.86 -18.21
C LYS A 102 -2.03 6.46 -18.81
N GLU A 103 -1.33 5.55 -18.12
CA GLU A 103 -1.14 4.15 -18.54
C GLU A 103 -2.48 3.37 -18.54
N LEU A 104 -3.36 3.64 -17.58
CA LEU A 104 -4.72 3.08 -17.53
C LEU A 104 -5.59 3.61 -18.68
N GLU A 105 -5.55 4.92 -18.94
CA GLU A 105 -6.30 5.56 -20.05
C GLU A 105 -5.81 5.09 -21.43
N GLN A 106 -4.52 4.75 -21.55
CA GLN A 106 -3.93 4.18 -22.76
C GLN A 106 -4.19 2.67 -22.90
N GLY A 107 -4.81 2.02 -21.91
CA GLY A 107 -5.11 0.57 -21.94
C GLY A 107 -3.86 -0.32 -21.81
N ASN A 108 -2.72 0.23 -21.39
CA ASN A 108 -1.47 -0.51 -21.24
C ASN A 108 -1.42 -1.32 -19.93
N ILE A 109 -2.33 -1.04 -18.99
CA ILE A 109 -2.48 -1.76 -17.73
C ILE A 109 -3.93 -2.21 -17.62
N LEU A 110 -4.14 -3.53 -17.50
CA LEU A 110 -5.44 -4.07 -17.15
C LEU A 110 -5.75 -3.72 -15.69
N PRO A 111 -6.93 -3.14 -15.39
CA PRO A 111 -7.37 -2.97 -14.01
C PRO A 111 -7.30 -4.32 -13.27
N ALA A 112 -6.90 -4.30 -12.01
CA ALA A 112 -6.70 -5.52 -11.22
C ALA A 112 -7.95 -6.43 -11.21
N ASP A 113 -9.14 -5.83 -11.18
CA ASP A 113 -10.42 -6.55 -11.25
C ASP A 113 -10.60 -7.29 -12.58
N VAL A 114 -10.22 -6.67 -13.70
CA VAL A 114 -10.32 -7.27 -15.04
C VAL A 114 -9.27 -8.37 -15.20
N TYR A 115 -8.07 -8.19 -14.66
CA TYR A 115 -7.05 -9.24 -14.64
C TYR A 115 -7.51 -10.44 -13.80
N ALA A 116 -8.08 -10.20 -12.61
CA ALA A 116 -8.59 -11.26 -11.74
C ALA A 116 -9.74 -12.02 -12.42
N GLN A 117 -10.66 -11.32 -13.10
CA GLN A 117 -11.72 -11.95 -13.87
C GLN A 117 -11.17 -12.77 -15.03
N PHE A 118 -10.22 -12.23 -15.80
CA PHE A 118 -9.57 -12.95 -16.90
C PHE A 118 -8.90 -14.24 -16.42
N VAL A 119 -8.16 -14.19 -15.30
CA VAL A 119 -7.51 -15.37 -14.73
C VAL A 119 -8.55 -16.40 -14.29
N ARG A 120 -9.64 -15.99 -13.64
CA ARG A 120 -10.73 -16.91 -13.26
C ARG A 120 -11.40 -17.56 -14.47
N GLU A 121 -11.68 -16.80 -15.52
CA GLU A 121 -12.27 -17.33 -16.77
C GLU A 121 -11.31 -18.30 -17.48
N LEU A 122 -10.02 -17.98 -17.55
CA LEU A 122 -8.98 -18.85 -18.11
C LEU A 122 -8.92 -20.18 -17.33
N LEU A 123 -8.88 -20.12 -16.01
CA LEU A 123 -8.86 -21.30 -15.14
C LEU A 123 -10.14 -22.12 -15.29
N GLY A 124 -11.30 -21.48 -15.41
CA GLY A 124 -12.57 -22.14 -15.69
C GLY A 124 -12.59 -22.87 -17.03
N MET A 125 -12.01 -22.27 -18.08
CA MET A 125 -11.85 -22.93 -19.38
C MET A 125 -10.88 -24.11 -19.32
N MET A 126 -9.76 -23.97 -18.60
CA MET A 126 -8.82 -25.08 -18.42
C MET A 126 -9.47 -26.24 -17.66
N ARG A 127 -10.23 -25.95 -16.61
CA ARG A 127 -11.02 -26.94 -15.86
C ARG A 127 -11.94 -27.73 -16.76
N SER A 128 -12.80 -27.05 -17.53
CA SER A 128 -13.76 -27.74 -18.40
C SER A 128 -13.07 -28.61 -19.46
N ARG A 129 -11.94 -28.14 -19.99
CA ARG A 129 -11.15 -28.90 -20.96
C ARG A 129 -10.46 -30.12 -20.35
N LEU A 130 -9.95 -30.00 -19.13
CA LEU A 130 -9.32 -31.12 -18.42
C LEU A 130 -10.35 -32.18 -18.03
N ASP A 131 -11.53 -31.78 -17.56
CA ASP A 131 -12.62 -32.69 -17.20
C ASP A 131 -13.14 -33.48 -18.42
N ASP A 132 -13.21 -32.85 -19.60
CA ASP A 132 -13.64 -33.48 -20.85
C ASP A 132 -12.58 -34.39 -21.50
N LEU A 133 -11.31 -34.24 -21.12
CA LEU A 133 -10.17 -34.89 -21.78
C LEU A 133 -10.25 -36.43 -21.76
N PRO A 134 -10.59 -37.09 -20.63
CA PRO A 134 -10.84 -38.53 -20.59
C PRO A 134 -11.87 -39.01 -21.62
N PHE A 135 -13.00 -38.31 -21.71
CA PHE A 135 -14.08 -38.67 -22.61
C PHE A 135 -13.63 -38.55 -24.07
N GLN A 136 -12.94 -37.47 -24.43
CA GLN A 136 -12.43 -37.26 -25.78
C GLN A 136 -11.36 -38.29 -26.17
N LEU A 137 -10.40 -38.57 -25.29
CA LEU A 137 -9.36 -39.57 -25.54
C LEU A 137 -9.93 -40.98 -25.69
N ASN A 138 -10.96 -41.33 -24.92
CA ASN A 138 -11.60 -42.64 -25.02
C ASN A 138 -12.19 -42.92 -26.42
N ARG A 139 -12.63 -41.88 -27.14
CA ARG A 139 -13.14 -42.01 -28.51
C ARG A 139 -12.06 -42.43 -29.51
N GLN A 140 -10.80 -42.10 -29.23
CA GLN A 140 -9.65 -42.40 -30.09
C GLN A 140 -8.84 -43.60 -29.59
N ALA A 141 -9.08 -44.05 -28.36
CA ALA A 141 -8.35 -45.14 -27.74
C ALA A 141 -8.73 -46.52 -28.27
N SER A 142 -7.72 -47.39 -28.37
CA SER A 142 -7.90 -48.81 -28.66
C SER A 142 -8.69 -49.51 -27.54
N ALA A 143 -9.41 -50.59 -27.87
CA ALA A 143 -10.29 -51.28 -26.92
C ALA A 143 -9.61 -51.70 -25.61
N ALA A 144 -8.32 -52.05 -25.66
CA ALA A 144 -7.53 -52.42 -24.49
C ALA A 144 -7.23 -51.23 -23.54
N GLN A 145 -7.19 -50.00 -24.08
CA GLN A 145 -6.84 -48.79 -23.33
C GLN A 145 -8.06 -48.05 -22.76
N ARG A 146 -9.26 -48.27 -23.32
CA ARG A 146 -10.50 -47.59 -22.90
C ARG A 146 -10.77 -47.66 -21.39
N PRO A 147 -10.63 -48.84 -20.72
CA PRO A 147 -10.88 -48.95 -19.28
C PRO A 147 -9.87 -48.14 -18.43
N LEU A 148 -8.69 -47.84 -18.98
CA LEU A 148 -7.65 -47.07 -18.30
C LEU A 148 -7.88 -45.55 -18.42
N ILE A 149 -8.70 -45.13 -19.40
CA ILE A 149 -8.86 -43.74 -19.81
C ILE A 149 -10.17 -43.17 -19.29
N TYR A 150 -11.30 -43.88 -19.46
CA TYR A 150 -12.61 -43.34 -19.11
C TYR A 150 -13.62 -44.44 -18.74
N VAL A 151 -14.25 -44.27 -17.59
CA VAL A 151 -15.44 -45.00 -17.18
C VAL A 151 -16.61 -44.01 -17.16
N PRO A 152 -17.72 -44.30 -17.85
CA PRO A 152 -18.95 -43.49 -17.78
C PRO A 152 -19.49 -43.36 -16.34
N GLU A 153 -20.07 -42.22 -15.98
CA GLU A 153 -20.55 -41.92 -14.62
C GLU A 153 -21.63 -42.89 -14.13
N ASP A 154 -22.51 -43.35 -15.03
CA ASP A 154 -23.55 -44.36 -14.75
C ASP A 154 -22.99 -45.70 -14.28
N LYS A 155 -21.70 -45.95 -14.54
CA LYS A 155 -20.98 -47.17 -14.15
C LYS A 155 -20.10 -46.97 -12.91
N GLN A 156 -19.99 -45.74 -12.40
CA GLN A 156 -19.21 -45.43 -11.21
C GLN A 156 -20.14 -45.36 -9.99
N ARG A 157 -19.98 -46.29 -9.03
CA ARG A 157 -20.72 -46.23 -7.75
C ARG A 157 -19.90 -45.54 -6.66
N LYS A 158 -18.58 -45.53 -6.80
CA LYS A 158 -17.61 -44.91 -5.89
C LYS A 158 -16.53 -44.20 -6.69
N PRO A 159 -15.82 -43.20 -6.13
CA PRO A 159 -14.69 -42.54 -6.79
C PRO A 159 -13.56 -43.52 -7.18
N SER A 160 -13.44 -44.65 -6.48
CA SER A 160 -12.52 -45.75 -6.79
C SER A 160 -12.85 -46.46 -8.10
N ASP A 161 -14.04 -46.31 -8.65
CA ASP A 161 -14.50 -47.01 -9.84
C ASP A 161 -14.16 -46.24 -11.13
N ALA A 162 -13.73 -44.97 -10.99
CA ALA A 162 -13.24 -44.15 -12.09
C ALA A 162 -11.96 -44.73 -12.71
N ALA A 163 -11.76 -44.44 -13.99
CA ALA A 163 -10.54 -44.82 -14.70
C ALA A 163 -9.29 -44.18 -14.04
N PRO A 164 -8.13 -44.84 -14.12
CA PRO A 164 -6.85 -44.27 -13.68
C PRO A 164 -6.61 -42.84 -14.18
N LEU A 165 -6.84 -42.56 -15.46
CA LEU A 165 -6.67 -41.21 -16.01
C LEU A 165 -7.66 -40.20 -15.40
N GLN A 166 -8.94 -40.56 -15.25
CA GLN A 166 -9.95 -39.71 -14.61
C GLN A 166 -9.53 -39.35 -13.16
N LYS A 167 -8.99 -40.31 -12.42
CA LYS A 167 -8.49 -40.07 -11.06
C LYS A 167 -7.28 -39.14 -11.04
N MET A 168 -6.35 -39.31 -11.98
CA MET A 168 -5.18 -38.43 -12.08
C MET A 168 -5.58 -36.98 -12.40
N ILE A 169 -6.53 -36.79 -13.32
CA ILE A 169 -7.03 -35.46 -13.68
C ILE A 169 -7.81 -34.84 -12.53
N ALA A 170 -8.68 -35.61 -11.86
CA ALA A 170 -9.39 -35.12 -10.69
C ALA A 170 -8.43 -34.69 -9.56
N LYS A 171 -7.34 -35.44 -9.35
CA LYS A 171 -6.28 -35.04 -8.41
C LYS A 171 -5.57 -33.76 -8.85
N LEU A 172 -5.16 -33.68 -10.12
CA LEU A 172 -4.49 -32.49 -10.66
C LEU A 172 -5.36 -31.24 -10.49
N MET A 173 -6.67 -31.36 -10.76
CA MET A 173 -7.63 -30.28 -10.56
C MET A 173 -7.72 -29.86 -9.10
N ALA A 174 -7.76 -30.82 -8.16
CA ALA A 174 -7.77 -30.52 -6.73
C ALA A 174 -6.48 -29.83 -6.28
N ASP A 175 -5.31 -30.29 -6.74
CA ASP A 175 -4.01 -29.69 -6.41
C ASP A 175 -3.92 -28.24 -6.94
N ILE A 176 -4.48 -27.96 -8.12
CA ILE A 176 -4.55 -26.60 -8.68
C ILE A 176 -5.50 -25.71 -7.87
N GLU A 177 -6.67 -26.23 -7.49
CA GLU A 177 -7.65 -25.49 -6.69
C GLU A 177 -7.10 -25.17 -5.29
N GLU A 178 -6.39 -26.10 -4.66
CA GLU A 178 -5.68 -25.89 -3.40
C GLU A 178 -4.61 -24.79 -3.55
N TRP A 179 -3.75 -24.89 -4.56
CA TRP A 179 -2.72 -23.88 -4.82
C TRP A 179 -3.29 -22.48 -5.07
N LEU A 180 -4.44 -22.37 -5.76
CA LEU A 180 -5.13 -21.11 -5.99
C LEU A 180 -5.83 -20.56 -4.74
N ALA A 181 -6.27 -21.43 -3.83
CA ALA A 181 -6.90 -21.06 -2.58
C ALA A 181 -5.87 -20.58 -1.53
N THR A 182 -4.64 -21.08 -1.60
CA THR A 182 -3.52 -20.64 -0.76
C THR A 182 -3.08 -19.24 -1.20
N ASP A 183 -3.55 -18.22 -0.49
CA ASP A 183 -3.12 -16.84 -0.71
C ASP A 183 -1.64 -16.69 -0.27
N PRO A 184 -0.69 -16.45 -1.19
CA PRO A 184 0.73 -16.27 -0.85
C PRO A 184 0.99 -14.97 -0.07
N THR A 185 -0.02 -14.11 0.07
CA THR A 185 0.01 -12.88 0.86
C THR A 185 -0.84 -12.95 2.13
N SER A 186 -1.53 -14.08 2.38
CA SER A 186 -2.07 -14.32 3.70
C SER A 186 -0.88 -14.50 4.65
N GLU A 187 -0.63 -13.48 5.46
CA GLU A 187 0.15 -13.64 6.68
C GLU A 187 -0.59 -14.68 7.52
N GLU A 188 -0.23 -15.95 7.36
CA GLU A 188 -0.52 -16.96 8.35
C GLU A 188 0.06 -16.42 9.65
N ASN A 189 -0.85 -16.02 10.54
CA ASN A 189 -0.56 -15.62 11.90
C ASN A 189 0.16 -16.78 12.61
N GLU A 190 1.49 -16.78 12.57
CA GLU A 190 2.33 -17.47 13.56
C GLU A 190 2.87 -16.46 14.58
#